data_AF-A0A382Z6E5-F1
#
_entry.id   AF-A0A382Z6E5-F1
#
_cell.length_a   1.000
_cell.length_b   1.000
_cell.length_c   1.000
_cell.angle_alpha   90.00
_cell.angle_beta   90.00
_cell.angle_gamma   90.00
#
_symmetry.space_group_name_H-M   'P 1'
#
loop_
_entity.id
_entity.type
_entity.pdbx_description
1 polymer ?
#
loop_
_entity_poly.entity_id
_entity_poly.type
_entity_poly.pdbx_seq_one_letter_code
_entity_poly.pdbx_strand_id
1 'polypeptide(L)' 'VLDRASTFADAEIVKLLQTRFVPVAIDQAYQRRQQDAEGNFYRKIAGQGPRNNFQGTTQGIYIAAPDGRLMV' A
#
# COMPACT_ATOMS: atom_id res chain seq x y z
N VAL A 1 1.93 16.79 -12.13
CA VAL A 1 1.06 16.03 -11.20
C VAL A 1 1.51 14.58 -11.31
N LEU A 2 1.92 13.95 -10.21
CA LEU A 2 2.33 12.55 -10.20
C LEU A 2 1.05 11.70 -10.31
N ASP A 3 0.80 11.10 -11.48
CA ASP A 3 -0.30 10.17 -11.70
C ASP A 3 0.18 8.70 -11.67
N ARG A 4 -0.75 7.74 -11.78
CA ARG A 4 -0.43 6.31 -11.72
C ARG A 4 0.56 5.88 -12.81
N ALA A 5 0.51 6.51 -13.99
CA ALA A 5 1.41 6.18 -15.09
C ALA A 5 2.83 6.67 -14.79
N SER A 6 2.96 7.85 -14.17
CA SER A 6 4.26 8.40 -13.78
C SER A 6 4.99 7.59 -12.70
N THR A 7 4.28 6.81 -11.87
CA THR A 7 4.92 5.96 -10.84
C THR A 7 5.76 4.83 -11.43
N PHE A 8 5.40 4.35 -12.62
CA PHE A 8 6.08 3.24 -13.29
C PHE A 8 6.82 3.69 -14.56
N ALA A 9 7.04 4.99 -14.72
CA ALA A 9 7.71 5.56 -15.88
C ALA A 9 9.24 5.32 -15.87
N ASP A 10 9.80 5.01 -14.70
CA ASP A 10 11.23 4.72 -14.53
C ASP A 10 11.49 3.20 -14.57
N ALA A 11 12.25 2.76 -15.57
CA ALA A 11 12.56 1.35 -15.76
C ALA A 11 13.37 0.73 -14.61
N GLU A 12 14.20 1.51 -13.91
CA GLU A 12 14.94 1.03 -12.75
C GLU A 12 14.02 0.81 -11.55
N ILE A 13 13.05 1.70 -11.33
CA ILE A 13 12.02 1.53 -10.30
C ILE A 13 11.20 0.27 -10.57
N VAL A 14 10.76 0.07 -11.83
CA VAL A 14 10.00 -1.13 -12.21
C VAL A 14 10.82 -2.40 -11.94
N LYS A 15 12.09 -2.43 -12.34
CA LYS A 15 12.98 -3.57 -12.10
C LYS A 15 13.17 -3.85 -10.61
N LEU A 16 13.31 -2.81 -9.79
CA LEU A 16 13.43 -2.94 -8.34
C LEU A 16 12.16 -3.57 -7.73
N LEU A 17 10.99 -3.05 -8.09
CA LEU A 17 9.70 -3.56 -7.61
C LEU A 17 9.47 -5.03 -8.00
N GLN A 18 9.96 -5.46 -9.16
CA GLN A 18 9.85 -6.85 -9.63
C GLN A 18 10.82 -7.82 -8.98
N THR A 19 11.96 -7.35 -8.45
CA THR A 19 13.07 -8.24 -8.03
C THR A 19 13.39 -8.17 -6.55
N ARG A 20 13.02 -7.09 -5.86
CA ARG A 20 13.35 -6.86 -4.44
C ARG A 20 12.14 -6.78 -3.53
N PHE A 21 10.95 -6.65 -4.08
CA PHE A 21 9.71 -6.52 -3.32
C PHE A 21 8.72 -7.62 -3.68
N VAL A 22 7.79 -7.89 -2.76
CA VAL A 22 6.62 -8.73 -3.01
C VAL A 22 5.47 -7.78 -3.38
N PRO A 23 4.99 -7.77 -4.63
CA PRO A 23 3.87 -6.93 -5.01
C PRO A 23 2.58 -7.47 -4.39
N VAL A 24 1.82 -6.59 -3.73
CA VAL A 24 0.52 -6.93 -3.12
C VAL A 24 -0.50 -5.90 -3.59
N ALA A 25 -1.63 -6.38 -4.10
CA ALA A 25 -2.78 -5.55 -4.43
C ALA A 25 -3.85 -5.73 -3.35
N ILE A 26 -4.34 -4.62 -2.80
CA ILE A 26 -5.36 -4.60 -1.74
C ILE A 26 -6.53 -3.75 -2.21
N ASP A 27 -7.75 -4.25 -2.05
CA ASP A 27 -8.96 -3.42 -2.22
C ASP A 27 -9.29 -2.68 -0.93
N GLN A 28 -8.99 -1.39 -0.90
CA GLN A 28 -9.23 -0.57 0.28
C GLN A 28 -10.70 -0.61 0.76
N ALA A 29 -11.67 -0.72 -0.14
CA ALA A 29 -13.09 -0.60 0.21
C ALA A 29 -13.56 -1.78 1.09
N TYR A 30 -13.08 -3.00 0.78
CA TYR A 30 -13.42 -4.23 1.49
C TYR A 30 -12.48 -4.47 2.68
N GLN A 31 -11.16 -4.46 2.46
CA GLN A 31 -10.16 -4.84 3.45
C GLN A 31 -10.17 -3.91 4.68
N ARG A 32 -10.62 -2.66 4.53
CA ARG A 32 -10.81 -1.77 5.70
C ARG A 32 -11.82 -2.32 6.73
N ARG A 33 -12.81 -3.10 6.30
CA ARG A 33 -13.86 -3.69 7.16
C ARG A 33 -13.68 -5.19 7.42
N GLN A 34 -12.82 -5.84 6.65
CA GLN A 34 -12.56 -7.28 6.75
C GLN A 34 -11.93 -7.64 8.10
N GLN A 35 -12.44 -8.68 8.75
CA GLN A 35 -12.06 -9.05 10.13
C GLN A 35 -11.14 -10.28 10.17
N ASP A 36 -10.12 -10.28 9.31
CA ASP A 36 -9.13 -11.35 9.25
C ASP A 36 -7.70 -10.79 9.15
N ALA A 37 -6.73 -11.67 8.89
CA ALA A 37 -5.32 -11.32 8.80
C ALA A 37 -5.04 -10.25 7.72
N GLU A 38 -5.71 -10.31 6.57
CA GLU A 38 -5.51 -9.36 5.48
C GLU A 38 -6.07 -7.99 5.86
N GLY A 39 -7.29 -7.95 6.39
CA GLY A 39 -7.89 -6.70 6.86
C GLY A 39 -7.08 -6.07 8.01
N ASN A 40 -6.54 -6.89 8.91
CA ASN A 40 -5.67 -6.45 9.99
C ASN A 40 -4.34 -5.88 9.47
N PHE A 41 -3.71 -6.57 8.52
CA PHE A 41 -2.49 -6.10 7.88
C PHE A 41 -2.71 -4.77 7.16
N TYR A 42 -3.77 -4.68 6.37
CA TYR A 42 -4.17 -3.46 5.66
C TYR A 42 -4.40 -2.28 6.61
N ARG A 43 -5.20 -2.46 7.68
CA ARG A 43 -5.44 -1.38 8.65
C ARG A 43 -4.17 -0.96 9.37
N LYS A 44 -3.25 -1.90 9.66
CA LYS A 44 -1.97 -1.60 10.29
C LYS A 44 -1.12 -0.69 9.41
N ILE A 45 -0.98 -0.99 8.12
CA ILE A 45 -0.18 -0.17 7.19
C ILE A 45 -0.86 1.17 6.89
N ALA A 46 -2.15 1.16 6.54
CA ALA A 46 -2.87 2.36 6.11
C ALA A 46 -3.03 3.38 7.25
N GLY A 47 -3.16 2.90 8.50
CA GLY A 47 -3.27 3.74 9.70
C GLY A 47 -2.00 4.54 10.04
N GLN A 48 -0.85 4.14 9.50
CA GLN A 48 0.42 4.85 9.66
C GLN A 48 0.66 5.89 8.54
N GLY A 49 -0.11 5.83 7.45
CA GLY A 49 0.09 6.67 6.27
C GLY A 49 -0.51 8.08 6.40
N PRO A 50 -0.21 8.98 5.45
CA PRO A 50 -0.69 10.37 5.48
C PRO A 50 -2.22 10.50 5.31
N ARG A 51 -2.88 9.44 4.83
CA ARG A 51 -4.33 9.36 4.65
C ARG A 51 -5.00 8.41 5.65
N ASN A 52 -4.52 8.32 6.88
CA ASN A 52 -4.93 7.34 7.89
C ASN A 52 -6.40 7.42 8.39
N ASN A 53 -7.22 8.35 7.89
CA ASN A 53 -8.64 8.39 8.22
C ASN A 53 -9.43 7.35 7.41
N PHE A 54 -9.81 6.24 8.05
CA PHE A 54 -10.60 5.17 7.43
C PHE A 54 -12.05 5.55 7.07
N GLN A 55 -12.53 6.72 7.50
CA GLN A 55 -13.81 7.28 7.03
C GLN A 55 -13.69 7.85 5.61
N GLY A 56 -12.48 8.18 5.16
CA GLY A 56 -12.17 8.63 3.80
C GLY A 56 -11.42 7.57 2.98
N THR A 57 -10.88 8.00 1.84
CA THR A 57 -9.99 7.16 1.04
C THR A 57 -8.62 7.06 1.70
N THR A 58 -8.19 5.81 1.89
CA THR A 58 -6.84 5.41 2.31
C THR A 58 -6.07 4.87 1.09
N GLN A 59 -6.50 5.17 -0.13
CA GLN A 59 -5.85 4.66 -1.35
C GLN A 59 -4.46 5.30 -1.51
N GLY A 60 -3.47 4.47 -1.86
CA GLY A 60 -2.09 4.89 -2.05
C GLY A 60 -1.20 3.73 -2.49
N ILE A 61 0.09 4.03 -2.61
CA ILE A 61 1.17 3.07 -2.81
C ILE A 61 1.97 3.08 -1.52
N TYR A 62 2.23 1.89 -0.98
CA TYR A 62 2.85 1.72 0.32
C TYR A 62 4.05 0.79 0.18
N ILE A 63 5.13 1.09 0.90
CA ILE A 63 6.21 0.14 1.16
C ILE A 63 6.16 -0.19 2.65
N ALA A 64 5.92 -1.46 2.96
CA ALA A 64 5.80 -1.93 4.33
C ALA A 64 6.64 -3.18 4.56
N ALA A 65 7.11 -3.35 5.79
CA ALA A 65 7.70 -4.59 6.24
C ALA A 65 6.62 -5.67 6.43
N PRO A 66 6.99 -6.97 6.43
CA PRO A 66 6.03 -8.07 6.59
C PRO A 66 5.23 -8.03 7.91
N ASP A 67 5.74 -7.34 8.92
CA ASP A 67 5.07 -7.12 10.19
C ASP A 67 4.02 -5.98 10.14
N GLY A 68 3.85 -5.32 9.00
CA GLY A 68 2.92 -4.21 8.80
C GLY A 68 3.44 -2.86 9.29
N ARG A 69 4.74 -2.70 9.52
CA ARG A 69 5.37 -1.40 9.73
C ARG A 69 5.53 -0.66 8.41
N LEU A 70 5.00 0.57 8.32
CA LEU A 70 5.20 1.43 7.16
C LEU A 70 6.67 1.89 7.10
N MET A 71 7.29 1.82 5.93
CA MET A 71 8.68 2.22 5.73
C MET A 71 8.80 3.59 5.06
N VAL A 72 7.91 3.88 4.10
CA VAL A 72 7.72 5.18 3.42
C VAL A 72 6.29 5.30 2.91
#